data_AF-A0A6V7J4P7-F1
#
_entry.id   AF-A0A6V7J4P7-F1
#
_cell.length_a   1.000
_cell.length_b   1.000
_cell.length_c   1.000
_cell.angle_alpha   90.00
_cell.angle_beta   90.00
_cell.angle_gamma   90.00
#
_symmetry.space_group_name_H-M   'P 1'
#
loop_
_entity.id
_entity.type
_entity.pdbx_description
1 polymer ?
#
loop_
_entity_poly.entity_id
_entity_poly.type
_entity_poly.pdbx_seq_one_letter_code
_entity_poly.pdbx_strand_id
1 'polypeptide(L)'
;YRDDSLKTVEQNRDDYQIPLKILSYKDLYGWTMDEIVAQIGRKNNCTFCGVFRRQALDRGAALLNVDCIATGHNADDIAETVLMNILRGDIARLSRCTSIIT
;
A
#
# COMPACT_ATOMS: atom_id res chain seq x y z
N TYR A 1 11.21 0.85 -12.03
CA TYR A 1 10.74 1.11 -10.66
C TYR A 1 10.34 -0.16 -9.91
N ARG A 2 9.37 -0.97 -10.37
CA ARG A 2 8.98 -2.19 -9.62
C ARG A 2 10.16 -3.15 -9.41
N ASP A 3 10.88 -3.44 -10.48
CA ASP A 3 11.99 -4.40 -10.43
C ASP A 3 13.14 -3.88 -9.54
N ASP A 4 13.41 -2.57 -9.59
CA ASP A 4 14.39 -1.93 -8.72
C ASP A 4 13.96 -1.97 -7.24
N SER A 5 12.68 -1.74 -6.97
CA SER A 5 12.12 -1.80 -5.62
C SER A 5 12.18 -3.21 -5.04
N LEU A 6 11.95 -4.24 -5.87
CA LEU A 6 12.07 -5.64 -5.46
C LEU A 6 13.50 -6.00 -5.07
N LYS A 7 14.49 -5.57 -5.87
CA LYS A 7 15.91 -5.77 -5.53
C LYS A 7 16.27 -5.12 -4.19
N THR A 8 15.76 -3.91 -3.92
CA THR A 8 16.01 -3.24 -2.63
C THR A 8 15.45 -4.02 -1.45
N VAL A 9 14.23 -4.54 -1.53
CA VAL A 9 13.66 -5.32 -0.42
C VAL A 9 14.33 -6.69 -0.25
N GLU A 10 14.81 -7.30 -1.34
CA GLU A 10 15.64 -8.50 -1.31
C GLU A 10 16.97 -8.25 -0.61
N GLN A 11 17.64 -7.13 -0.93
CA GLN A 11 18.86 -6.73 -0.24
C GLN A 11 18.60 -6.48 1.25
N ASN A 12 17.51 -5.80 1.60
CA ASN A 12 17.15 -5.57 3.01
C ASN A 12 16.91 -6.89 3.78
N ARG A 13 16.30 -7.90 3.15
CA ARG A 13 16.18 -9.23 3.74
C ARG A 13 17.57 -9.80 4.06
N ASP A 14 18.50 -9.69 3.12
CA ASP A 14 19.84 -10.25 3.26
C ASP A 14 20.68 -9.46 4.29
N ASP A 15 20.53 -8.14 4.37
CA ASP A 15 21.27 -7.29 5.32
C ASP A 15 20.73 -7.42 6.75
N TYR A 16 19.40 -7.42 6.92
CA TYR A 16 18.76 -7.43 8.24
C TYR A 16 18.38 -8.83 8.72
N GLN A 17 18.48 -9.85 7.86
CA GLN A 17 18.11 -11.24 8.16
C GLN A 17 16.63 -11.38 8.59
N ILE A 18 15.76 -10.53 8.04
CA ILE A 18 14.32 -10.54 8.33
C ILE A 18 13.60 -11.34 7.23
N PRO A 19 12.68 -12.27 7.57
CA PRO A 19 11.91 -13.02 6.58
C PRO A 19 11.16 -12.11 5.60
N LEU A 20 11.26 -12.42 4.31
CA LEU A 20 10.58 -11.68 3.24
C LEU A 20 9.55 -12.57 2.54
N LYS A 21 8.30 -12.13 2.53
CA LYS A 21 7.23 -12.72 1.71
C LYS A 21 6.84 -11.75 0.60
N ILE A 22 7.08 -12.15 -0.65
CA ILE A 22 6.63 -11.40 -1.83
C ILE A 22 5.23 -11.86 -2.22
N LEU A 23 4.32 -10.91 -2.41
CA LEU A 23 2.96 -11.14 -2.91
C LEU A 23 2.78 -10.41 -4.23
N SER A 24 2.22 -11.08 -5.23
CA SER A 24 1.93 -10.47 -6.53
C SER A 24 0.44 -10.28 -6.74
N TYR A 25 0.05 -9.22 -7.45
CA TYR A 25 -1.36 -9.01 -7.80
C TYR A 25 -1.88 -10.09 -8.73
N LYS A 26 -1.01 -10.66 -9.58
CA LYS A 26 -1.39 -11.74 -10.49
C LYS A 26 -1.84 -12.97 -9.70
N ASP A 27 -1.11 -13.33 -8.65
CA ASP A 27 -1.43 -14.49 -7.83
C ASP A 27 -2.65 -14.24 -6.93
N LEU A 28 -2.76 -13.02 -6.39
CA LEU A 28 -3.85 -12.68 -5.47
C LEU A 28 -5.19 -12.43 -6.17
N TYR A 29 -5.16 -11.86 -7.37
CA TYR A 29 -6.36 -11.31 -8.02
C TYR A 29 -6.53 -11.76 -9.48
N GLY A 30 -5.53 -12.41 -10.08
CA GLY A 30 -5.53 -12.77 -11.51
C GLY A 30 -5.15 -11.62 -12.45
N TRP A 31 -4.84 -10.43 -11.90
CA TRP A 31 -4.57 -9.22 -12.65
C TRP A 31 -3.24 -8.58 -12.27
N THR A 32 -2.52 -8.04 -13.24
CA THR A 32 -1.42 -7.10 -13.06
C THR A 32 -1.91 -5.67 -13.17
N MET A 33 -1.13 -4.70 -12.68
CA MET A 33 -1.44 -3.29 -12.91
C MET A 33 -1.41 -2.92 -14.40
N ASP A 34 -0.52 -3.51 -15.20
CA ASP A 34 -0.42 -3.22 -16.62
C ASP A 34 -1.66 -3.71 -17.39
N GLU A 35 -2.18 -4.89 -17.04
CA GLU A 35 -3.45 -5.40 -17.57
C GLU A 35 -4.63 -4.48 -17.19
N ILE A 36 -4.67 -3.98 -15.95
CA ILE A 36 -5.71 -3.02 -15.52
C ILE A 36 -5.61 -1.72 -16.33
N VAL A 37 -4.40 -1.15 -16.47
CA VAL A 37 -4.16 0.08 -17.23
C VAL A 37 -4.54 -0.10 -18.70
N ALA A 38 -4.26 -1.26 -19.28
CA ALA A 38 -4.67 -1.58 -20.65
C ALA A 38 -6.20 -1.54 -20.81
N GLN A 39 -6.95 -1.91 -19.78
CA GLN A 39 -8.42 -1.97 -19.82
C GLN A 39 -9.10 -0.64 -19.47
N ILE A 40 -8.65 0.06 -18.42
CA ILE A 40 -9.31 1.28 -17.92
C ILE A 40 -8.65 2.59 -18.40
N GLY A 41 -7.52 2.47 -19.10
CA GLY A 41 -6.66 3.60 -19.47
C GLY A 41 -5.83 4.11 -18.30
N ARG A 42 -5.31 5.34 -18.42
CA ARG A 42 -4.36 5.91 -17.44
C ARG A 42 -5.02 6.68 -16.29
N LYS A 43 -6.34 6.81 -16.29
CA LYS A 43 -7.08 7.54 -15.25
C LYS A 43 -7.38 6.58 -14.10
N ASN A 44 -7.36 7.10 -12.86
CA ASN A 44 -7.72 6.35 -11.64
C ASN A 44 -6.81 5.16 -11.27
N ASN A 45 -5.65 4.99 -11.90
CA ASN A 45 -4.71 3.90 -11.60
C ASN A 45 -4.30 3.84 -10.13
N CYS A 46 -4.10 5.00 -9.50
CA CYS A 46 -3.74 5.08 -8.08
C CYS A 46 -4.88 4.60 -7.16
N THR A 47 -6.13 4.79 -7.56
CA THR A 47 -7.29 4.28 -6.83
C THR A 47 -7.28 2.75 -6.80
N PHE A 48 -7.11 2.11 -7.96
CA PHE A 48 -7.01 0.65 -8.05
C PHE A 48 -5.77 0.13 -7.32
N CYS A 49 -4.61 0.72 -7.57
CA CYS A 49 -3.37 0.31 -6.93
C CYS A 49 -3.46 0.40 -5.40
N GLY A 50 -4.01 1.49 -4.86
CA GLY A 50 -4.15 1.69 -3.42
C GLY A 50 -5.15 0.74 -2.75
N VAL A 51 -6.22 0.35 -3.44
CA VAL A 51 -7.12 -0.72 -2.96
C VAL A 51 -6.41 -2.06 -2.96
N PHE A 52 -5.72 -2.40 -4.05
CA PHE A 52 -5.06 -3.70 -4.19
C PHE A 52 -3.88 -3.87 -3.22
N ARG A 53 -3.11 -2.80 -2.94
CA ARG A 53 -2.03 -2.83 -1.93
C ARG A 53 -2.57 -3.15 -0.55
N ARG A 54 -3.62 -2.44 -0.11
CA ARG A 54 -4.21 -2.66 1.23
C ARG A 54 -4.75 -4.08 1.37
N GLN A 55 -5.53 -4.54 0.38
CA GLN A 55 -6.03 -5.92 0.39
C GLN A 55 -4.90 -6.96 0.33
N ALA A 56 -3.78 -6.65 -0.35
CA ALA A 56 -2.64 -7.57 -0.41
C ALA A 56 -1.92 -7.65 0.95
N LEU A 57 -1.82 -6.54 1.67
CA LEU A 57 -1.31 -6.51 3.05
C LEU A 57 -2.22 -7.31 3.98
N ASP A 58 -3.54 -7.10 3.91
CA ASP A 58 -4.51 -7.83 4.74
C ASP A 58 -4.45 -9.35 4.50
N ARG A 59 -4.43 -9.77 3.22
CA ARG A 59 -4.29 -11.18 2.85
C ARG A 59 -2.94 -11.74 3.25
N GLY A 60 -1.87 -10.97 3.10
CA GLY A 60 -0.54 -11.33 3.56
C GLY A 60 -0.49 -11.58 5.05
N ALA A 61 -1.14 -10.71 5.83
CA ALA A 61 -1.23 -10.86 7.28
C ALA A 61 -2.00 -12.12 7.67
N ALA A 62 -3.13 -12.40 7.01
CA ALA A 62 -3.89 -13.63 7.24
C ALA A 62 -3.10 -14.89 6.85
N LEU A 63 -2.38 -14.88 5.72
CA LEU A 63 -1.54 -16.00 5.27
C LEU A 63 -0.38 -16.30 6.22
N LEU A 64 0.17 -15.28 6.86
CA LEU A 64 1.28 -15.40 7.81
C LEU A 64 0.80 -15.51 9.27
N ASN A 65 -0.52 -15.44 9.49
CA ASN A 65 -1.16 -15.46 10.81
C ASN A 65 -0.55 -14.44 11.80
N VAL A 66 -0.47 -13.16 11.38
CA VAL A 66 0.05 -12.06 12.20
C VAL A 66 -1.08 -11.16 12.72
N ASP A 67 -0.91 -10.62 13.92
CA ASP A 67 -1.94 -9.82 14.61
C ASP A 67 -1.96 -8.34 14.19
N CYS A 68 -0.85 -7.83 13.66
CA CYS A 68 -0.68 -6.40 13.37
C CYS A 68 0.19 -6.16 12.14
N ILE A 69 -0.08 -5.07 11.43
CA ILE A 69 0.68 -4.61 10.27
C ILE A 69 1.28 -3.23 10.59
N ALA A 70 2.60 -3.13 10.54
CA ALA A 70 3.30 -1.85 10.60
C ALA A 70 3.56 -1.31 9.18
N THR A 71 3.23 -0.04 8.95
CA THR A 71 3.48 0.64 7.66
C THR A 71 4.42 1.83 7.86
N GLY A 72 5.17 2.19 6.82
CA GLY A 72 6.21 3.22 6.89
C GLY A 72 5.74 4.67 6.74
N HIS A 73 4.48 4.98 7.06
CA HIS A 73 3.98 6.37 7.01
C HIS A 73 4.68 7.20 8.10
N ASN A 74 5.17 8.37 7.73
CA ASN A 74 5.85 9.30 8.63
C ASN A 74 4.97 10.54 8.93
N ALA A 75 5.51 11.49 9.71
CA ALA A 75 4.77 12.69 10.12
C ALA A 75 4.35 13.58 8.93
N ASP A 76 5.16 13.64 7.87
CA ASP A 76 4.88 14.44 6.68
C ASP A 76 3.69 13.85 5.91
N ASP A 77 3.60 12.51 5.80
CA ASP A 77 2.47 11.83 5.16
C ASP A 77 1.14 12.15 5.88
N ILE A 78 1.17 12.20 7.22
CA ILE A 78 0.01 12.56 8.03
C ILE A 78 -0.31 14.05 7.87
N ALA A 79 0.69 14.92 7.93
CA ALA A 79 0.50 16.36 7.75
C ALA A 79 -0.10 16.69 6.37
N GLU A 80 0.40 16.06 5.31
CA GLU A 80 -0.15 16.19 3.95
C GLU A 80 -1.61 15.74 3.91
N THR A 81 -1.92 14.60 4.54
CA THR A 81 -3.29 14.08 4.58
C THR A 81 -4.25 15.03 5.31
N VAL A 82 -3.84 15.59 6.45
CA VAL A 82 -4.64 16.59 7.19
C VAL A 82 -4.87 17.81 6.31
N LEU A 83 -3.80 18.38 5.74
CA LEU A 83 -3.88 19.59 4.92
C LEU A 83 -4.79 19.38 3.69
N MET A 84 -4.64 18.26 2.98
CA MET A 84 -5.47 17.94 1.84
C MET A 84 -6.96 17.83 2.21
N ASN A 85 -7.29 17.20 3.33
CA ASN A 85 -8.69 17.06 3.75
C ASN A 85 -9.30 18.39 4.19
N ILE A 86 -8.51 19.29 4.81
CA ILE A 86 -8.93 20.68 5.08
C ILE A 86 -9.26 21.40 3.77
N LEU A 87 -8.35 21.39 2.81
CA LEU A 87 -8.51 22.10 1.53
C LEU A 87 -9.67 21.57 0.69
N ARG A 88 -9.99 20.27 0.80
CA ARG A 88 -11.15 19.66 0.14
C ARG A 88 -12.46 19.86 0.90
N GLY A 89 -12.43 20.36 2.14
CA GLY A 89 -13.60 20.45 3.01
C GLY A 89 -14.15 19.08 3.44
N ASP A 90 -13.33 18.02 3.43
CA ASP A 90 -13.76 16.65 3.79
C ASP A 90 -13.68 16.44 5.32
N ILE A 91 -14.65 17.02 6.02
CA ILE A 91 -14.73 16.98 7.50
C ILE A 91 -14.86 15.54 8.02
N ALA A 92 -15.54 14.66 7.28
CA ALA A 92 -15.74 13.27 7.67
C ALA A 92 -14.42 12.48 7.71
N ARG A 93 -13.47 12.80 6.82
CA ARG A 93 -12.13 12.19 6.85
C ARG A 93 -11.20 12.83 7.87
N LEU A 94 -11.34 14.14 8.13
CA LEU A 94 -10.50 14.85 9.10
C LEU A 94 -10.52 14.19 10.49
N SER A 95 -11.70 13.80 10.96
CA SER A 95 -11.86 13.17 12.29
C SER A 95 -11.04 11.88 12.50
N ARG A 96 -10.69 11.17 11.43
CA ARG A 96 -10.03 9.85 11.50
C ARG A 96 -8.62 9.84 10.90
N CYS A 97 -8.25 10.85 10.13
CA CYS A 97 -6.98 10.84 9.38
C CYS A 97 -5.73 10.96 10.26
N THR A 98 -5.86 11.34 11.52
CA THR A 98 -4.77 11.37 12.51
C THR A 98 -4.65 10.08 13.31
N SER A 99 -5.55 9.11 13.11
CA SER A 99 -5.46 7.82 13.78
C SER A 99 -4.36 6.98 13.13
N ILE A 100 -3.26 6.77 13.86
CA ILE A 100 -2.11 5.97 13.40
C ILE A 100 -2.32 4.46 13.56
N ILE A 101 -3.37 4.06 14.30
CA ILE A 101 -3.84 2.68 14.43
C ILE A 101 -5.23 2.64 13.79
N THR A 102 -5.45 1.65 12.92
CA THR A 102 -6.73 1.43 12.21
C THR A 102 -7.29 0.07 12.56
#